data_AF-A0A3B9Z020-F1
#
_entry.id   AF-A0A3B9Z020-F1
#
_cell.length_a   1.000
_cell.length_b   1.000
_cell.length_c   1.000
_cell.angle_alpha   90.00
_cell.angle_beta   90.00
_cell.angle_gamma   90.00
#
_symmetry.space_group_name_H-M   'P 1'
#
loop_
_entity.id
_entity.type
_entity.pdbx_description
1 polymer ?
#
loop_
_entity_poly.entity_id
_entity_poly.type
_entity_poly.pdbx_seq_one_letter_code
_entity_poly.pdbx_strand_id
1 'polypeptide(L)' 'LYFATASDFPHDILPSEPGLIIADAYGGEVIRETQSRPLAPARRKAMTLRFARVAAERLLRLPAVTP' A
#
# COMPACT_ATOMS: atom_id res chain seq x y z
N LEU A 1 7.78 -5.33 3.48
CA LEU A 1 6.99 -4.34 4.24
C LEU A 1 7.55 -2.98 3.88
N TYR A 2 6.71 -1.96 3.68
CA TYR A 2 7.17 -0.61 3.35
C TYR A 2 6.59 0.42 4.33
N PHE A 3 7.37 1.46 4.62
CA PHE A 3 6.83 2.76 5.02
C PHE A 3 6.61 3.61 3.76
N ALA A 4 5.65 4.53 3.85
CA ALA A 4 5.44 5.57 2.84
C ALA A 4 5.34 6.93 3.55
N THR A 5 6.21 7.88 3.19
CA THR A 5 6.32 9.19 3.85
C THR A 5 6.45 10.33 2.83
N ALA A 6 6.19 11.57 3.26
CA ALA A 6 6.50 12.76 2.48
C ALA A 6 8.02 12.98 2.41
N SER A 7 8.49 13.80 1.46
CA SER A 7 9.91 14.06 1.23
C SER A 7 10.61 14.84 2.35
N ASP A 8 9.84 15.63 3.12
CA ASP A 8 10.30 16.42 4.25
C ASP A 8 10.21 15.68 5.60
N PHE A 9 9.74 14.43 5.59
CA PHE A 9 9.69 13.60 6.78
C PHE A 9 11.11 13.22 7.24
N PRO A 10 11.44 13.28 8.54
CA PRO A 10 12.75 12.86 9.04
C PRO A 10 12.94 11.34 8.85
N HIS A 11 13.77 10.91 7.90
CA HIS A 11 13.91 9.48 7.57
C HIS A 11 14.81 8.71 8.55
N ASP A 12 15.66 9.44 9.27
CA ASP A 12 16.64 8.95 10.24
C ASP A 12 15.98 8.37 11.50
N ILE A 13 14.71 8.65 11.75
CA ILE A 13 13.93 7.98 12.81
C ILE A 13 13.32 6.64 12.38
N LEU A 14 13.32 6.33 11.08
CA LEU A 14 12.75 5.08 10.57
C LEU A 14 13.74 3.92 10.74
N PRO A 15 13.24 2.71 11.04
CA PRO A 15 14.10 1.53 11.07
C PRO A 15 14.70 1.28 9.68
N SER A 16 15.92 0.74 9.65
CA SER A 16 16.67 0.51 8.41
C SER A 16 16.17 -0.68 7.58
N GLU A 17 15.46 -1.62 8.20
CA GLU A 17 15.10 -2.92 7.60
C GLU A 17 13.90 -2.88 6.63
N PRO A 18 12.78 -2.19 6.93
CA PRO A 18 11.65 -2.12 6.00
C PRO A 18 11.98 -1.28 4.77
N GLY A 19 11.31 -1.53 3.65
CA GLY A 19 11.44 -0.67 2.47
C GLY A 19 10.86 0.72 2.73
N LEU A 20 11.22 1.69 1.89
CA LEU A 20 10.76 3.07 1.99
C LEU A 20 10.29 3.57 0.62
N ILE A 21 9.10 4.17 0.64
CA ILE A 21 8.49 4.88 -0.47
C ILE A 21 8.39 6.35 -0.08
N ILE A 22 8.85 7.26 -0.94
CA ILE A 22 8.52 8.69 -0.81
C ILE A 22 7.31 8.96 -1.69
N ALA A 23 6.25 9.54 -1.13
CA ALA A 23 5.00 9.77 -1.85
C ALA A 23 4.35 11.09 -1.47
N ASP A 24 3.57 11.64 -2.41
CA ASP A 24 2.72 12.81 -2.25
C ASP A 24 1.29 12.53 -2.77
N ALA A 25 0.51 13.58 -3.02
CA ALA A 25 -0.86 13.47 -3.51
C ALA A 25 -0.96 13.01 -4.99
N TYR A 26 0.13 13.08 -5.74
CA TYR A 26 0.18 12.82 -7.18
C TYR A 26 0.85 11.47 -7.50
N GLY A 27 1.82 11.04 -6.70
CA GLY A 27 2.53 9.79 -6.92
C GLY A 27 3.47 9.39 -5.79
N GLY A 28 4.36 8.44 -6.08
CA GLY A 28 5.42 8.04 -5.16
C GLY A 28 6.44 7.10 -5.79
N GLU A 29 7.64 7.07 -5.21
CA GLU A 29 8.80 6.32 -5.68
C GLU A 29 9.38 5.44 -4.57
N VAL A 30 9.75 4.21 -4.91
CA VAL A 30 10.44 3.30 -3.99
C VAL A 30 11.92 3.68 -3.96
N ILE A 31 12.35 4.31 -2.86
CA ILE A 31 13.75 4.72 -2.68
C ILE A 31 14.58 3.68 -1.92
N ARG A 32 13.91 2.74 -1.23
CA ARG A 32 14.55 1.60 -0.59
C ARG A 32 13.68 0.37 -0.73
N GLU A 33 14.21 -0.67 -1.37
CA GLU A 33 13.52 -1.94 -1.51
C GLU A 33 13.44 -2.71 -0.18
N THR A 34 12.44 -3.60 -0.08
CA THR A 34 12.30 -4.53 1.04
C THR A 34 12.47 -5.96 0.56
N GLN A 35 12.86 -6.86 1.46
CA GLN A 35 12.88 -8.27 1.13
C GLN A 35 11.45 -8.82 0.95
N SER A 36 11.27 -9.69 -0.05
CA SER A 36 10.01 -10.39 -0.26
C SER A 36 9.73 -11.36 0.89
N ARG A 37 8.55 -11.21 1.50
CA ARG A 37 8.06 -12.09 2.56
C ARG A 37 6.74 -12.72 2.11
N PRO A 38 6.78 -13.82 1.34
CA PRO A 38 5.59 -14.38 0.71
C PRO A 38 4.63 -14.95 1.77
N LEU A 39 3.32 -14.80 1.52
CA LEU A 39 2.29 -15.40 2.36
C LEU A 39 2.05 -16.87 1.98
N ALA A 40 1.71 -17.69 2.97
CA ALA A 40 1.19 -19.04 2.72
C ALA A 40 -0.04 -19.00 1.78
N PRO A 41 -0.24 -19.98 0.88
CA PRO A 41 -1.28 -19.93 -0.14
C PRO A 41 -2.71 -19.68 0.38
N ALA A 42 -3.08 -20.35 1.48
CA ALA A 42 -4.40 -20.16 2.11
C ALA A 42 -4.61 -18.73 2.62
N ARG A 43 -3.59 -18.16 3.28
CA ARG A 43 -3.63 -16.77 3.78
C ARG A 43 -3.68 -15.76 2.63
N ARG A 44 -2.93 -16.01 1.55
CA ARG A 44 -2.94 -15.16 0.35
C ARG A 44 -4.34 -15.12 -0.27
N LYS A 45 -4.96 -16.28 -0.50
CA LYS A 45 -6.34 -16.38 -1.02
C LYS A 45 -7.33 -15.62 -0.15
N ALA A 46 -7.27 -15.83 1.17
CA ALA A 46 -8.15 -15.13 2.11
C ALA A 46 -7.98 -13.61 2.06
N MET A 47 -6.74 -13.10 2.00
CA MET A 47 -6.47 -11.66 1.89
C MET A 47 -6.95 -11.07 0.56
N THR A 48 -6.70 -11.74 -0.55
CA THR A 48 -7.16 -11.30 -1.88
C THR A 48 -8.69 -11.20 -1.94
N LEU A 49 -9.41 -12.20 -1.41
CA LEU A 49 -10.88 -12.17 -1.37
C LEU A 49 -11.42 -11.04 -0.48
N ARG A 50 -10.78 -10.79 0.68
CA ARG A 50 -11.14 -9.66 1.54
C ARG A 50 -10.91 -8.32 0.86
N PHE A 51 -9.77 -8.16 0.18
CA PHE A 51 -9.46 -6.96 -0.61
C PHE A 51 -10.51 -6.72 -1.69
N ALA A 52 -10.83 -7.76 -2.49
CA ALA A 52 -11.81 -7.66 -3.57
C ALA A 52 -13.20 -7.25 -3.04
N ARG A 53 -13.62 -7.82 -1.91
CA ARG A 53 -14.90 -7.47 -1.28
C ARG A 53 -14.94 -6.01 -0.83
N VAL A 54 -13.91 -5.52 -0.14
CA VAL A 54 -13.84 -4.12 0.30
C VAL A 54 -13.82 -3.17 -0.90
N ALA A 55 -13.08 -3.51 -1.95
CA ALA A 55 -13.02 -2.72 -3.18
C ALA A 55 -14.40 -2.63 -3.86
N ALA A 56 -15.10 -3.76 -4.03
CA ALA A 56 -16.44 -3.81 -4.62
C ALA A 56 -17.46 -3.02 -3.78
N GLU A 57 -17.45 -3.19 -2.46
CA GLU A 57 -18.34 -2.44 -1.56
C GLU A 57 -18.11 -0.93 -1.63
N ARG A 58 -16.86 -0.47 -1.76
CA ARG A 58 -16.54 0.95 -1.93
C ARG A 58 -17.00 1.47 -3.29
N LEU A 59 -16.75 0.71 -4.36
CA LEU A 59 -17.17 1.08 -5.71
C LEU A 59 -18.69 1.24 -5.81
N LEU A 60 -19.46 0.31 -5.23
CA LEU A 60 -20.92 0.39 -5.22
C LEU A 60 -21.48 1.60 -4.44
N ARG A 61 -20.70 2.14 -3.49
CA ARG A 61 -21.08 3.34 -2.72
C ARG A 61 -20.69 4.64 -3.41
N LEU A 62 -19.86 4.59 -4.46
CA LEU A 62 -19.53 5.80 -5.19
C LEU A 62 -20.78 6.30 -5.90
N PRO A 63 -21.06 7.62 -5.84
CA PRO A 63 -22.15 8.18 -6.63
C PRO A 63 -21.90 7.89 -8.11
N ALA A 64 -22.97 7.70 -8.87
CA ALA A 64 -22.85 7.58 -10.31
C ALA A 64 -22.15 8.84 -10.85
N VAL A 65 -20.95 8.65 -11.41
CA VAL A 65 -20.31 9.69 -12.20
C VAL A 65 -21.21 9.88 -13.42
N THR A 66 -21.99 10.95 -13.41
CA THR A 66 -22.75 11.34 -14.59
C THR A 66 -21.73 11.88 -15.59
N PRO A 67 -21.66 11.36 -16.83
CA PRO A 67 -20.72 11.82 -17.83
C PRO A 67 -20.93 13.29 -18.21
#